data_AF-A0A6I1W6L7-F1
#
_entry.id   AF-A0A6I1W6L7-F1
#
_cell.length_a   1.000
_cell.length_b   1.000
_cell.length_c   1.000
_cell.angle_alpha   90.00
_cell.angle_beta   90.00
_cell.angle_gamma   90.00
#
_symmetry.space_group_name_H-M   'P 1'
#
loop_
_entity.id
_entity.type
_entity.pdbx_description
1 polymer ?
#
loop_
_entity_poly.entity_id
_entity_poly.type
_entity_poly.pdbx_seq_one_letter_code
_entity_poly.pdbx_strand_id
1 'polypeptide(L)'
;IMVTWGLLSAAMMFVQTPWSFYTLRFLIGVAEAGFFPGIIFYLTTWFPGHRRGVMVALFISALPISNMLGSLISGFIMQYMHGVAGFAGWQWLFVIEGLPAVALGIAVFY
;
A
#
# COMPACT_ATOMS: atom_id res chain seq x y z
N ILE A 1 -4.53 -9.44 3.08
CA ILE A 1 -4.46 -8.33 2.10
C ILE A 1 -3.19 -7.50 2.30
N MET A 2 -3.00 -6.85 3.46
CA MET A 2 -1.83 -5.98 3.69
C MET A 2 -0.48 -6.72 3.59
N VAL A 3 -0.39 -7.95 4.12
CA VAL A 3 0.84 -8.78 4.04
C VAL A 3 1.18 -9.16 2.58
N THR A 4 0.20 -9.68 1.84
CA THR A 4 0.39 -10.07 0.42
C THR A 4 0.71 -8.88 -0.45
N TRP A 5 0.03 -7.75 -0.23
CA TRP A 5 0.31 -6.49 -0.93
C TRP A 5 1.72 -5.98 -0.63
N GLY A 6 2.12 -5.91 0.64
CA GLY A 6 3.43 -5.42 1.05
C GLY A 6 4.59 -6.29 0.53
N LEU A 7 4.44 -7.62 0.53
CA LEU A 7 5.43 -8.54 -0.02
C LEU A 7 5.58 -8.37 -1.55
N LEU A 8 4.46 -8.24 -2.28
CA LEU A 8 4.49 -8.03 -3.73
C LEU A 8 5.06 -6.66 -4.10
N SER A 9 4.73 -5.61 -3.33
CA SER A 9 5.32 -4.28 -3.47
C SER A 9 6.83 -4.32 -3.22
N ALA A 10 7.31 -4.97 -2.16
CA ALA A 10 8.74 -5.11 -1.91
C ALA A 10 9.46 -5.93 -3.00
N ALA A 11 8.81 -6.97 -3.55
CA ALA A 11 9.33 -7.76 -4.66
C ALA A 11 9.51 -6.94 -5.95
N MET A 12 8.81 -5.81 -6.09
CA MET A 12 8.91 -4.90 -7.23
C MET A 12 10.30 -4.24 -7.34
N MET A 13 11.06 -4.21 -6.25
CA MET A 13 12.47 -3.79 -6.24
C MET A 13 13.35 -4.64 -7.17
N PHE A 14 13.07 -5.94 -7.28
CA PHE A 14 13.88 -6.91 -8.02
C PHE A 14 13.45 -7.10 -9.49
N VAL A 15 12.52 -6.28 -9.96
CA VAL A 15 12.02 -6.34 -11.34
C VAL A 15 13.11 -5.88 -12.31
N GLN A 16 13.48 -6.76 -13.23
CA GLN A 16 14.45 -6.47 -14.29
C GLN A 16 13.85 -6.58 -15.70
N THR A 17 12.70 -7.25 -15.86
CA THR A 17 12.07 -7.47 -17.17
C THR A 17 10.66 -6.87 -17.24
N PRO A 18 10.21 -6.36 -18.40
CA PRO A 18 8.85 -5.85 -18.57
C PRO A 18 7.77 -6.87 -18.22
N TRP A 19 7.99 -8.15 -18.55
CA TRP A 19 7.07 -9.22 -18.20
C TRP A 19 6.93 -9.38 -16.68
N SER A 20 8.04 -9.38 -15.94
CA SER A 20 7.99 -9.44 -14.47
C SER A 20 7.26 -8.24 -13.85
N PHE A 21 7.39 -7.05 -14.44
CA PHE A 21 6.65 -5.86 -14.02
C PHE A 21 5.13 -6.05 -14.18
N TYR A 22 4.69 -6.51 -15.35
CA TYR A 22 3.26 -6.72 -15.62
C TYR A 22 2.66 -7.80 -14.73
N THR A 23 3.37 -8.90 -14.52
CA THR A 23 2.92 -9.98 -13.63
C THR A 23 2.77 -9.50 -12.20
N LEU A 24 3.77 -8.80 -11.64
CA LEU A 24 3.68 -8.27 -10.28
C LEU A 24 2.55 -7.24 -10.14
N ARG A 25 2.36 -6.38 -11.14
CA ARG A 25 1.29 -5.37 -11.12
C ARG A 25 -0.10 -6.02 -11.16
N PHE A 26 -0.26 -7.10 -11.92
CA PHE A 26 -1.47 -7.91 -11.89
C PHE A 26 -1.70 -8.53 -10.51
N LEU A 27 -0.68 -9.15 -9.91
CA LEU A 27 -0.78 -9.78 -8.59
C LEU A 27 -1.10 -8.77 -7.48
N ILE A 28 -0.51 -7.58 -7.53
CA ILE A 28 -0.82 -6.48 -6.60
C ILE A 28 -2.30 -6.07 -6.74
N GLY A 29 -2.79 -5.93 -7.98
CA GLY A 29 -4.20 -5.64 -8.23
C GLY A 29 -5.14 -6.72 -7.68
N VAL A 30 -4.81 -8.00 -7.87
CA VAL A 30 -5.55 -9.13 -7.28
C VAL A 30 -5.52 -9.08 -5.76
N ALA A 31 -4.37 -8.76 -5.16
CA ALA A 31 -4.23 -8.64 -3.71
C ALA A 31 -5.05 -7.48 -3.13
N GLU A 32 -5.20 -6.37 -3.86
CA GLU A 32 -5.92 -5.16 -3.42
C GLU A 32 -7.44 -5.23 -3.67
N ALA A 33 -7.89 -6.02 -4.65
CA ALA A 33 -9.29 -6.04 -5.10
C ALA A 33 -10.33 -6.26 -3.98
N GLY A 34 -9.97 -6.99 -2.92
CA GLY A 34 -10.87 -7.27 -1.79
C GLY A 34 -10.91 -6.19 -0.71
N PHE A 35 -10.00 -5.21 -0.70
CA PHE A 35 -9.82 -4.28 0.41
C PHE A 35 -11.02 -3.34 0.57
N PHE A 36 -11.34 -2.61 -0.50
CA PHE A 36 -12.41 -1.61 -0.50
C PHE A 36 -13.80 -2.23 -0.22
N PRO A 37 -14.25 -3.26 -0.94
CA PRO A 37 -15.54 -3.89 -0.64
C PRO A 37 -15.57 -4.54 0.75
N GLY A 38 -14.45 -5.11 1.22
CA GLY A 38 -14.33 -5.68 2.56
C GLY A 38 -14.56 -4.64 3.66
N ILE A 39 -13.99 -3.45 3.53
CA ILE A 39 -14.17 -2.36 4.51
C ILE A 39 -15.60 -1.82 4.49
N ILE A 40 -16.18 -1.64 3.30
CA ILE A 40 -17.56 -1.15 3.19
C ILE A 40 -18.53 -2.15 3.82
N PHE A 41 -18.33 -3.46 3.61
CA PHE A 41 -19.11 -4.50 4.28
C PHE A 41 -18.92 -4.47 5.80
N TYR A 42 -17.68 -4.33 6.27
CA TYR A 42 -17.36 -4.27 7.69
C TYR A 42 -17.97 -3.04 8.39
N LEU A 43 -17.85 -1.85 7.80
CA LEU A 43 -18.50 -0.64 8.28
C LEU A 43 -20.04 -0.77 8.23
N THR A 44 -20.54 -1.55 7.29
CA THR A 44 -21.97 -1.84 7.16
C THR A 44 -22.47 -2.68 8.32
N THR A 45 -21.75 -3.73 8.71
CA THR A 45 -22.13 -4.56 9.84
C THR A 45 -21.91 -3.88 11.19
N TRP A 46 -20.91 -3.00 11.31
CA TRP A 46 -20.55 -2.38 12.59
C TRP A 46 -21.37 -1.11 12.91
N PHE A 47 -21.73 -0.31 11.92
CA PHE A 47 -22.39 0.98 12.14
C PHE A 47 -23.84 1.03 11.65
N PRO A 48 -24.75 1.64 12.44
CA PRO A 48 -26.13 1.87 12.05
C PRO A 48 -26.24 2.89 10.89
N GLY A 49 -27.26 2.74 10.05
CA GLY A 49 -27.38 3.43 8.75
C GLY A 49 -27.26 4.96 8.81
N HIS A 50 -27.71 5.60 9.89
CA HIS A 50 -27.64 7.05 10.08
C HIS A 50 -26.20 7.59 10.27
N ARG A 51 -25.26 6.74 10.69
CA ARG A 51 -23.83 7.09 10.89
C ARG A 51 -22.90 6.54 9.81
N ARG A 52 -23.36 5.57 9.03
CA ARG A 52 -22.55 4.90 7.99
C ARG A 52 -21.97 5.88 6.98
N GLY A 53 -22.76 6.85 6.51
CA GLY A 53 -22.30 7.84 5.52
C GLY A 53 -21.11 8.66 6.01
N VAL A 54 -21.14 9.11 7.28
CA VAL A 54 -20.05 9.87 7.90
C VAL A 54 -18.79 9.01 8.05
N MET A 55 -18.94 7.76 8.48
CA MET A 55 -17.79 6.85 8.66
C MET A 55 -17.13 6.48 7.33
N VAL A 56 -17.92 6.25 6.27
CA VAL A 56 -17.38 6.02 4.92
C VAL A 56 -16.69 7.28 4.39
N ALA A 57 -17.25 8.47 4.62
CA ALA A 57 -16.61 9.72 4.24
C ALA A 57 -15.28 9.95 4.97
N LEU A 58 -15.22 9.65 6.27
CA LEU A 58 -13.97 9.67 7.05
C LEU A 58 -12.95 8.68 6.51
N PHE A 59 -13.36 7.46 6.17
CA PHE A 59 -12.47 6.47 5.57
C PHE A 59 -11.90 6.94 4.23
N ILE A 60 -12.74 7.47 3.34
CA ILE A 60 -12.31 8.00 2.03
C ILE A 60 -11.41 9.24 2.22
N SER A 61 -11.64 10.06 3.24
CA SER A 61 -10.80 11.22 3.54
C SER A 61 -9.36 10.87 3.92
N ALA A 62 -9.09 9.61 4.31
CA ALA A 62 -7.73 9.14 4.53
C ALA A 62 -6.92 9.08 3.22
N LEU A 63 -7.56 8.88 2.06
CA LEU A 63 -6.87 8.81 0.76
C LEU A 63 -6.02 10.06 0.43
N PRO A 64 -6.58 11.29 0.44
CA PRO A 64 -5.78 12.48 0.15
C PRO A 64 -4.69 12.72 1.19
N ILE A 65 -4.93 12.42 2.47
CA ILE A 65 -3.92 12.56 3.54
C ILE A 65 -2.76 11.58 3.30
N SER A 66 -3.07 10.32 3.00
CA SER A 66 -2.08 9.30 2.66
C SER A 66 -1.30 9.65 1.41
N ASN A 67 -1.95 10.18 0.37
CA ASN A 67 -1.25 10.63 -0.84
C ASN A 67 -0.30 11.79 -0.56
N MET A 68 -0.72 12.76 0.26
CA MET A 68 0.12 13.89 0.64
C MET A 68 1.35 13.42 1.42
N LEU A 69 1.15 12.65 2.48
CA LEU A 69 2.25 12.09 3.28
C LEU A 69 3.14 11.16 2.45
N GLY A 70 2.55 10.27 1.64
CA GLY A 70 3.27 9.36 0.76
C GLY A 70 4.13 10.10 -0.24
N SER A 71 3.63 11.18 -0.85
CA SER A 71 4.42 12.00 -1.79
C SER A 71 5.60 12.71 -1.12
N LEU A 72 5.44 13.18 0.13
CA LEU A 72 6.52 13.81 0.89
C LEU A 72 7.60 12.78 1.23
N ILE A 73 7.21 11.65 1.81
CA ILE A 73 8.10 10.55 2.17
C ILE A 73 8.82 10.01 0.92
N SER A 74 8.07 9.82 -0.18
CA SER A 74 8.62 9.41 -1.46
C SER A 74 9.64 10.41 -2.01
N GLY A 75 9.37 11.71 -1.89
CA GLY A 75 10.31 12.77 -2.27
C GLY A 75 11.61 12.71 -1.47
N PHE A 76 11.53 12.54 -0.15
CA PHE A 76 12.69 12.36 0.71
C PHE A 76 13.49 11.11 0.35
N ILE A 77 12.84 9.96 0.16
CA ILE A 77 13.52 8.71 -0.20
C ILE A 77 14.23 8.85 -1.55
N MET A 78 13.58 9.43 -2.56
CA MET A 78 14.18 9.65 -3.88
C MET A 78 15.39 10.58 -3.83
N GLN A 79 15.39 11.59 -2.95
CA GLN A 79 16.48 12.55 -2.80
C GLN A 79 17.68 11.96 -2.05
N TYR A 80 17.44 11.22 -0.97
CA TYR A 80 18.52 10.77 -0.07
C TYR A 80 19.00 9.34 -0.33
N MET A 81 18.17 8.47 -0.92
CA MET A 81 18.50 7.05 -1.15
C MET A 81 18.96 6.76 -2.58
N HIS A 82 19.17 7.78 -3.41
CA HIS A 82 19.71 7.61 -4.75
C HIS A 82 21.17 7.14 -4.71
N GLY A 83 21.46 5.96 -5.26
CA GLY A 83 22.81 5.40 -5.31
C GLY A 83 23.24 4.64 -4.05
N VAL A 84 22.38 4.57 -3.01
CA VAL A 84 22.65 3.74 -1.83
C VAL A 84 22.61 2.27 -2.22
N ALA A 85 23.71 1.57 -1.94
CA ALA A 85 23.96 0.17 -2.33
C ALA A 85 23.87 -0.10 -3.86
N GLY A 86 24.05 0.93 -4.70
CA GLY A 86 23.98 0.79 -6.17
C GLY A 86 22.57 0.69 -6.73
N PHE A 87 21.54 0.84 -5.91
CA PHE A 87 20.14 0.80 -6.33
C PHE A 87 19.56 2.19 -6.59
N ALA A 88 18.57 2.26 -7.46
CA ALA A 88 17.87 3.49 -7.77
C ALA A 88 16.92 3.89 -6.62
N GLY A 89 16.69 5.20 -6.42
CA GLY A 89 15.80 5.68 -5.35
C GLY A 89 14.38 5.08 -5.39
N TRP A 90 13.86 4.76 -6.58
CA TRP A 90 12.54 4.14 -6.73
C TRP A 90 12.49 2.69 -6.22
N GLN A 91 13.61 1.96 -6.25
CA GLN A 91 13.70 0.61 -5.69
C GLN A 91 13.57 0.67 -4.17
N TRP A 92 14.17 1.68 -3.55
CA TRP A 92 14.03 1.94 -2.12
C TRP A 92 12.61 2.36 -1.74
N LEU A 93 11.85 3.05 -2.60
CA LEU A 93 10.43 3.34 -2.35
C LEU A 93 9.63 2.06 -2.09
N PHE A 94 9.74 1.10 -3.00
CA PHE A 94 8.99 -0.15 -2.91
C PHE A 94 9.31 -0.98 -1.67
N VAL A 95 10.56 -0.95 -1.21
CA VAL A 95 10.99 -1.66 0.01
C VAL A 95 10.59 -0.90 1.27
N ILE A 96 10.86 0.40 1.33
CA ILE A 96 10.60 1.23 2.52
C ILE A 96 9.10 1.42 2.75
N GLU A 97 8.29 1.47 1.69
CA GLU A 97 6.83 1.50 1.83
C GLU A 97 6.24 0.09 2.02
N GLY A 98 6.82 -0.93 1.38
CA GLY A 98 6.33 -2.31 1.44
C GLY A 98 6.60 -3.03 2.76
N LEU A 99 7.82 -2.94 3.32
CA LEU A 99 8.22 -3.67 4.53
C LEU A 99 7.42 -3.29 5.79
N PRO A 100 7.21 -1.99 6.09
CA PRO A 100 6.37 -1.59 7.22
C PRO A 100 4.93 -2.07 7.06
N ALA A 101 4.39 -2.07 5.83
CA ALA A 101 3.05 -2.60 5.54
C ALA A 101 2.95 -4.10 5.84
N VAL A 102 3.99 -4.88 5.55
CA VAL A 102 4.08 -6.30 5.94
C VAL A 102 4.11 -6.45 7.46
N ALA A 103 4.98 -5.68 8.14
CA ALA A 103 5.11 -5.74 9.60
C ALA A 103 3.78 -5.39 10.31
N LEU A 104 3.09 -4.35 9.86
CA LEU A 104 1.76 -4.00 10.36
C LEU A 104 0.73 -5.08 10.04
N GLY A 105 0.77 -5.64 8.83
CA GLY A 105 -0.11 -6.74 8.45
C GLY A 105 0.06 -8.00 9.31
N ILE A 106 1.28 -8.28 9.77
CA ILE A 106 1.56 -9.38 10.72
C ILE A 106 1.09 -9.00 12.13
N ALA A 107 1.33 -7.77 12.56
CA ALA A 107 0.94 -7.31 13.89
C ALA A 107 -0.59 -7.31 14.10
N VAL A 108 -1.37 -7.02 13.05
CA VAL A 108 -2.85 -7.04 13.07
C VAL A 108 -3.42 -8.44 12.82
N PHE A 109 -2.57 -9.45 12.55
CA PHE A 109 -3.03 -10.82 12.32
C PHE A 109 -3.51 -11.53 13.61
N TYR A 110 -3.17 -10.99 14.78
CA TYR A 110 -3.60 -11.44 16.11
C TYR A 110 -4.50 -10.39 16.76
#